data_AF-A0A2E9JJQ7-F1
#
_entry.id   AF-A0A2E9JJQ7-F1
#
_cell.length_a   1.000
_cell.length_b   1.000
_cell.length_c   1.000
_cell.angle_alpha   90.00
_cell.angle_beta   90.00
_cell.angle_gamma   90.00
#
_symmetry.space_group_name_H-M   'P 1'
#
loop_
_entity.id
_entity.type
_entity.pdbx_description
1 polymer ?
#
loop_
_entity_poly.entity_id
_entity_poly.type
_entity_poly.pdbx_seq_one_letter_code
_entity_poly.pdbx_strand_id
1 'polypeptide(L)'
;MTQVSFYTLSSSDEPSRLLLACRLTEKARSLGHRIFIWAESTEQAQQLDALLWQFKAGSFLPHSVLETEHPDGEAIAIGTARQLEYHSDVLINLSEAACHGHRQFSRISEIVDADK
;
A
#
# COMPACT_ATOMS: atom_id res chain seq x y z
N MET A 1 -9.24 16.65 6.61
CA MET A 1 -7.82 16.78 7.01
C MET A 1 -7.20 15.40 6.88
N THR A 2 -6.10 15.26 6.15
CA THR A 2 -5.45 13.96 5.94
C THR A 2 -4.77 13.49 7.21
N GLN A 3 -5.04 12.25 7.64
CA GLN A 3 -4.37 11.64 8.79
C GLN A 3 -3.16 10.81 8.32
N VAL A 4 -1.98 11.13 8.82
CA VAL A 4 -0.75 10.37 8.55
C VAL A 4 -0.40 9.52 9.77
N SER A 5 0.00 8.28 9.56
CA SER A 5 0.44 7.35 10.60
C SER A 5 1.74 6.69 10.16
N PHE A 6 2.73 6.67 11.05
CA PHE A 6 4.03 6.04 10.83
C PHE A 6 4.06 4.71 11.57
N TYR A 7 4.45 3.66 10.86
CA TYR A 7 4.63 2.33 11.41
C TYR A 7 6.10 1.97 11.33
N THR A 8 6.75 1.87 12.49
CA THR A 8 8.11 1.37 12.65
C THR A 8 8.09 -0.12 12.95
N LEU A 9 8.96 -0.87 12.29
CA LEU A 9 9.14 -2.30 12.55
C LEU A 9 10.41 -2.53 13.36
N SER A 10 10.39 -3.48 14.30
CA SER A 10 11.58 -3.90 15.04
C SER A 10 12.64 -4.54 14.15
N SER A 11 12.24 -5.06 12.98
CA SER A 11 13.12 -5.58 11.94
C SER A 11 12.85 -4.83 10.62
N SER A 12 13.92 -4.31 10.02
CA SER A 12 13.90 -3.58 8.75
C SER A 12 14.05 -4.49 7.53
N ASP A 13 13.62 -5.75 7.63
CA ASP A 13 13.66 -6.68 6.52
C ASP A 13 12.43 -6.53 5.63
N GLU A 14 12.65 -6.66 4.32
CA GLU A 14 11.61 -6.51 3.30
C GLU A 14 10.38 -7.41 3.54
N PRO A 15 10.53 -8.72 3.88
CA PRO A 15 9.37 -9.57 4.20
C PRO A 15 8.47 -9.02 5.31
N SER A 16 9.05 -8.48 6.38
CA SER A 16 8.28 -7.89 7.49
C SER A 16 7.51 -6.64 7.06
N ARG A 17 8.10 -5.80 6.20
CA ARG A 17 7.45 -4.61 5.62
C ARG A 17 6.26 -5.01 4.76
N LEU A 18 6.45 -5.98 3.87
CA LEU A 18 5.38 -6.50 3.00
C LEU A 18 4.25 -7.14 3.81
N LEU A 19 4.56 -7.91 4.85
CA LEU A 19 3.54 -8.49 5.75
C LEU A 19 2.73 -7.43 6.50
N LEU A 20 3.37 -6.34 6.93
CA LEU A 20 2.67 -5.21 7.53
C LEU A 20 1.75 -4.54 6.51
N ALA A 21 2.21 -4.31 5.28
CA ALA A 21 1.37 -3.77 4.20
C ALA A 21 0.13 -4.64 3.96
N CYS A 22 0.26 -5.97 3.95
CA CYS A 22 -0.89 -6.88 3.85
C CYS A 22 -1.90 -6.69 5.00
N ARG A 23 -1.43 -6.59 6.26
CA ARG A 23 -2.31 -6.36 7.42
C ARG A 23 -3.04 -5.02 7.35
N LEU A 24 -2.34 -3.96 6.94
CA LEU A 24 -2.93 -2.64 6.76
C LEU A 24 -3.96 -2.64 5.63
N THR A 25 -3.67 -3.38 4.55
CA THR A 25 -4.58 -3.55 3.42
C THR A 25 -5.85 -4.29 3.83
N GLU A 26 -5.74 -5.43 4.54
CA GLU A 26 -6.89 -6.19 5.07
C GLU A 26 -7.76 -5.29 5.95
N LYS A 27 -7.14 -4.57 6.89
CA LYS A 27 -7.85 -3.64 7.78
C LYS A 27 -8.57 -2.54 7.00
N ALA A 28 -7.88 -1.86 6.09
CA ALA A 28 -8.50 -0.78 5.32
C ALA A 28 -9.62 -1.29 4.40
N ARG A 29 -9.49 -2.49 3.83
CA ARG A 29 -10.56 -3.11 3.03
C ARG A 29 -11.76 -3.50 3.86
N SER A 30 -11.55 -4.03 5.06
CA SER A 30 -12.67 -4.33 5.98
C SER A 30 -13.50 -3.09 6.35
N LEU A 31 -12.92 -1.89 6.22
CA LEU A 31 -13.57 -0.60 6.43
C LEU A 31 -14.19 0.01 5.16
N GLY A 32 -14.13 -0.71 4.02
CA GLY A 32 -14.71 -0.27 2.75
C GLY A 32 -13.88 0.75 1.98
N HIS A 33 -12.60 0.95 2.35
CA HIS A 33 -11.75 1.94 1.68
C HIS A 33 -11.19 1.46 0.34
N ARG A 34 -11.03 2.40 -0.59
CA ARG A 34 -10.16 2.25 -1.77
C ARG A 34 -8.72 2.50 -1.34
N ILE A 35 -7.84 1.57 -1.68
CA ILE A 35 -6.46 1.52 -1.20
C ILE A 35 -5.53 1.59 -2.39
N PHE A 36 -4.55 2.49 -2.29
CA PHE A 36 -3.38 2.47 -3.14
C PHE A 36 -2.16 2.08 -2.30
N ILE A 37 -1.39 1.12 -2.79
CA ILE A 37 -0.12 0.71 -2.20
C ILE A 37 1.00 1.19 -3.12
N TRP A 38 1.82 2.10 -2.62
CA TRP A 38 2.95 2.64 -3.36
C TRP A 38 4.19 1.80 -3.05
N ALA A 39 4.58 0.98 -4.01
CA ALA A 39 5.82 0.21 -3.98
C ALA A 39 6.99 1.04 -4.51
N GLU A 40 8.19 0.78 -3.99
CA GLU A 40 9.44 1.41 -4.41
C GLU A 40 9.90 0.93 -5.80
N SER A 41 9.67 -0.35 -6.11
CA SER A 41 10.11 -0.97 -7.36
C SER A 41 9.08 -1.97 -7.88
N THR A 42 9.22 -2.33 -9.15
CA THR A 42 8.36 -3.33 -9.80
C THR A 42 8.52 -4.70 -9.15
N GLU A 43 9.73 -5.04 -8.71
CA GLU A 43 10.03 -6.28 -7.99
C GLU A 43 9.30 -6.31 -6.65
N GLN A 44 9.33 -5.20 -5.89
CA GLN A 44 8.59 -5.09 -4.63
C GLN A 44 7.07 -5.19 -4.86
N ALA A 45 6.56 -4.56 -5.92
CA ALA A 45 5.15 -4.64 -6.30
C ALA A 45 4.72 -6.09 -6.62
N GLN A 46 5.52 -6.83 -7.38
CA GLN A 46 5.24 -8.24 -7.72
C GLN A 46 5.33 -9.16 -6.50
N GLN A 47 6.29 -8.92 -5.60
CA GLN A 47 6.37 -9.65 -4.34
C GLN A 47 5.12 -9.42 -3.47
N LEU A 48 4.66 -8.17 -3.41
CA LEU A 48 3.45 -7.82 -2.68
C LEU A 48 2.19 -8.42 -3.31
N ASP A 49 2.07 -8.41 -4.63
CA ASP A 49 0.96 -9.02 -5.38
C ASP A 49 0.81 -10.51 -5.03
N ALA A 50 1.89 -11.27 -5.18
CA ALA A 50 1.92 -12.67 -4.78
C ALA A 50 1.59 -12.85 -3.29
N LEU A 51 2.12 -11.97 -2.43
CA LEU A 51 1.90 -12.06 -0.99
C LEU A 51 0.45 -11.78 -0.59
N LEU A 52 -0.23 -10.80 -1.20
CA LEU A 52 -1.61 -10.47 -0.88
C LEU A 52 -2.58 -11.61 -1.19
N TRP A 53 -2.30 -12.41 -2.24
CA TRP A 53 -3.08 -13.60 -2.55
C TRP A 53 -2.92 -14.72 -1.53
N GLN A 54 -1.74 -14.87 -0.92
CA GLN A 54 -1.42 -15.95 0.03
C GLN A 54 -1.42 -15.52 1.51
N PHE A 55 -1.59 -14.23 1.79
CA PHE A 55 -1.30 -13.60 3.08
C PHE A 55 -1.94 -14.31 4.27
N LYS A 56 -3.21 -14.71 4.14
CA LYS A 56 -3.96 -15.35 5.21
C LYS A 56 -5.10 -16.19 4.64
N ALA A 57 -5.24 -17.42 5.14
CA ALA A 57 -6.36 -18.28 4.78
C ALA A 57 -7.70 -17.58 5.06
N GLY A 58 -8.53 -17.44 4.01
CA GLY A 58 -9.84 -16.76 4.09
C GLY A 58 -9.81 -15.24 3.91
N SER A 59 -8.63 -14.63 3.76
CA SER A 59 -8.53 -13.22 3.34
C SER A 59 -8.60 -13.14 1.82
N PHE A 60 -9.68 -12.60 1.28
CA PHE A 60 -9.81 -12.32 -0.15
C PHE A 60 -9.56 -10.82 -0.39
N LEU A 61 -8.38 -10.49 -0.91
CA LEU A 61 -7.94 -9.12 -1.18
C LEU A 61 -7.76 -8.94 -2.70
N PRO A 62 -8.84 -8.80 -3.49
CA PRO A 62 -8.73 -8.58 -4.93
C PRO A 62 -8.00 -7.25 -5.18
N HIS A 63 -6.96 -7.33 -5.99
CA HIS A 63 -6.05 -6.24 -6.28
C HIS A 63 -5.54 -6.33 -7.72
N SER A 64 -5.04 -5.20 -8.21
CA SER A 64 -4.33 -5.14 -9.49
C SER A 64 -2.98 -4.45 -9.29
N VAL A 65 -1.96 -4.97 -9.98
CA VAL A 65 -0.72 -4.24 -10.22
C VAL A 65 -0.96 -3.31 -11.41
N LEU A 66 -0.76 -2.01 -11.21
CA LEU A 66 -0.95 -1.01 -12.24
C LEU A 66 0.23 -1.05 -13.22
N GLU A 67 -0.02 -1.61 -14.40
CA GLU A 67 0.91 -1.52 -15.55
C GLU A 67 0.65 -0.27 -16.40
N THR A 68 -0.54 0.31 -16.31
CA THR A 68 -0.94 1.54 -17.00
C THR A 68 -1.64 2.48 -16.02
N GLU A 69 -1.91 3.71 -16.47
CA GLU A 69 -2.37 4.77 -15.57
C GLU A 69 -3.70 4.42 -14.88
N HIS A 70 -4.64 3.69 -15.49
CA HIS A 70 -5.96 3.48 -14.88
C HIS A 70 -6.11 2.18 -14.06
N PRO A 71 -6.48 2.25 -12.75
CA PRO A 71 -7.01 1.09 -12.03
C PRO A 71 -8.39 0.71 -12.60
N ASP A 72 -8.57 -0.56 -12.96
CA ASP A 72 -9.80 -1.14 -13.53
C ASP A 72 -10.98 -1.23 -12.53
N GLY A 73 -11.20 -0.20 -11.72
CA GLY A 73 -12.28 -0.16 -10.73
C GLY A 73 -11.99 -0.97 -9.45
N GLU A 74 -10.90 -1.76 -9.43
CA GLU A 74 -10.42 -2.44 -8.25
C GLU A 74 -10.16 -1.47 -7.10
N ALA A 75 -10.51 -1.90 -5.89
CA ALA A 75 -10.37 -1.05 -4.70
C ALA A 75 -9.04 -1.30 -3.95
N ILE A 76 -8.15 -2.19 -4.44
CA ILE A 76 -6.74 -2.26 -4.05
C ILE A 76 -5.97 -2.14 -5.35
N ALA A 77 -5.07 -1.17 -5.42
CA ALA A 77 -4.12 -1.05 -6.51
C ALA A 77 -2.70 -0.99 -5.96
N ILE A 78 -1.77 -1.66 -6.62
CA ILE A 78 -0.34 -1.62 -6.33
C ILE A 78 0.32 -0.88 -7.48
N GLY A 79 1.15 0.13 -7.19
CA GLY A 79 1.85 0.87 -8.23
C GLY A 79 3.21 1.39 -7.76
N THR A 80 4.08 1.65 -8.73
CA THR A 80 5.44 2.19 -8.51
C THR A 80 5.54 3.66 -8.90
N ALA A 81 4.72 4.09 -9.86
CA ALA A 81 4.62 5.48 -10.26
C ALA A 81 3.74 6.27 -9.28
N ARG A 82 4.19 7.48 -8.94
CA ARG A 82 3.49 8.45 -8.10
C ARG A 82 2.30 9.12 -8.82
N GLN A 83 1.74 8.52 -9.87
CA GLN A 83 0.58 9.09 -10.57
C GLN A 83 -0.67 8.84 -9.72
N LEU A 84 -0.76 9.68 -8.71
CA LEU A 84 -1.74 9.72 -7.63
C LEU A 84 -3.09 10.30 -8.07
N GLU A 85 -3.33 10.42 -9.38
CA GLU A 85 -4.53 11.06 -9.93
C GLU A 85 -5.81 10.23 -9.68
N TYR A 86 -5.66 9.05 -9.09
CA TYR A 86 -6.75 8.13 -8.81
C TYR A 86 -7.26 8.27 -7.38
N HIS A 87 -8.57 8.52 -7.27
CA HIS A 87 -9.30 8.63 -6.02
C HIS A 87 -9.18 7.35 -5.19
N SER A 88 -8.26 7.36 -4.24
CA SER A 88 -8.06 6.34 -3.21
C SER A 88 -8.19 6.98 -1.84
N ASP A 89 -8.89 6.31 -0.92
CA ASP A 89 -9.14 6.82 0.43
C ASP A 89 -7.89 6.70 1.31
N VAL A 90 -7.13 5.61 1.10
CA VAL A 90 -5.98 5.21 1.90
C VAL A 90 -4.76 5.00 1.01
N LEU A 91 -3.64 5.61 1.40
CA LEU A 91 -2.31 5.29 0.90
C LEU A 91 -1.58 4.40 1.91
N ILE A 92 -0.96 3.32 1.42
CA ILE A 92 0.07 2.56 2.13
C ILE A 92 1.38 2.79 1.37
N ASN A 93 2.34 3.46 1.99
CA ASN A 93 3.62 3.77 1.37
C ASN A 93 4.68 2.77 1.83
N LEU A 94 5.21 2.00 0.88
CA LEU A 94 6.35 1.11 1.04
C LEU A 94 7.65 1.69 0.46
N SER A 95 7.58 2.85 -0.21
CA SER A 95 8.76 3.52 -0.75
C SER A 95 9.51 4.29 0.32
N GLU A 96 10.82 4.49 0.12
CA GLU A 96 11.60 5.40 0.98
C GLU A 96 11.21 6.88 0.78
N ALA A 97 10.55 7.20 -0.33
CA ALA A 97 10.17 8.56 -0.65
C ALA A 97 8.93 8.98 0.16
N ALA A 98 9.05 10.08 0.91
CA ALA A 98 7.90 10.67 1.58
C ALA A 98 6.81 11.09 0.58
N CYS A 99 5.55 10.84 0.93
CA CYS A 99 4.42 11.27 0.11
C CYS A 99 4.14 12.78 0.22
N HIS A 100 4.84 13.58 -0.58
CA HIS A 100 4.43 14.92 -1.02
C HIS A 100 3.20 14.85 -1.95
N GLY A 101 2.16 15.66 -1.71
CA GLY A 101 0.93 15.68 -2.53
C GLY A 101 -0.19 14.75 -2.03
N HIS A 102 -0.60 14.94 -0.78
CA HIS A 102 -1.47 14.05 0.00
C HIS A 102 -2.95 14.45 0.02
N ARG A 103 -3.38 15.45 -0.75
CA ARG A 103 -4.75 15.99 -0.64
C ARG A 103 -5.83 15.02 -1.12
N GLN A 104 -5.53 14.07 -2.02
CA GLN A 104 -6.52 13.08 -2.44
C GLN A 104 -6.74 11.95 -1.42
N PHE A 105 -5.83 11.76 -0.46
CA PHE A 105 -5.95 10.70 0.54
C PHE A 105 -6.53 11.24 1.84
N SER A 106 -7.47 10.50 2.42
CA SER A 106 -7.96 10.74 3.78
C SER A 106 -7.01 10.19 4.83
N ARG A 107 -6.28 9.11 4.49
CA ARG A 107 -5.29 8.47 5.38
C ARG A 107 -4.03 8.04 4.63
N ILE A 108 -2.88 8.21 5.28
CA ILE A 108 -1.59 7.73 4.81
C ILE A 108 -0.94 6.87 5.89
N SER A 109 -0.50 5.68 5.51
CA SER A 109 0.29 4.77 6.35
C SER A 109 1.70 4.69 5.77
N GLU A 110 2.65 5.32 6.45
CA GLU A 110 4.08 5.30 6.11
C GLU A 110 4.73 4.12 6.83
N ILE A 111 5.28 3.15 6.08
CA ILE A 111 6.03 2.02 6.65
C ILE A 111 7.51 2.37 6.60
N VAL A 112 8.07 2.69 7.76
CA VAL A 112 9.44 3.18 7.91
C VAL A 112 10.28 2.22 8.75
N ASP A 113 11.59 2.27 8.51
CA ASP A 113 12.56 1.54 9.30
C ASP A 113 12.77 2.20 10.67
N ALA A 114 13.07 1.41 11.70
CA ALA A 114 13.26 1.94 13.06
C ALA A 114 14.52 2.80 13.23
N ASP A 115 15.48 2.71 12.29
CA ASP A 115 16.79 3.37 12.35
C ASP A 115 16.95 4.55 11.38
N LYS A 116 15.84 5.11 10.84
CA LYS A 116 15.85 6.33 10.01
C LYS A 116 15.10 7.49 10.66
#